data_AF-A0A2Z4UQF0-F1
#
_entry.id   AF-A0A2Z4UQF0-F1
#
_cell.length_a   1.000
_cell.length_b   1.000
_cell.length_c   1.000
_cell.angle_alpha   90.00
_cell.angle_beta   90.00
_cell.angle_gamma   90.00
#
_symmetry.space_group_name_H-M   'P 1'
#
loop_
_entity.id
_entity.type
_entity.pdbx_description
1 polymer ?
#
loop_
_entity_poly.entity_id
_entity_poly.type
_entity_poly.pdbx_seq_one_letter_code
_entity_poly.pdbx_strand_id
1 'polypeptide(L)'
;MTRPPLPDAKTARPFAYSDALIARISVGLSAYILLCLYPAYGLLRGWWLGDFSSFSGEGLMVAVATSGTFGIFARWTMLKYLRIDG
;
A
#
# COMPACT_ATOMS: atom_id res chain seq x y z
N MET A 1 43.06 -10.78 21.35
CA MET A 1 41.71 -10.19 21.14
C MET A 1 41.16 -10.75 19.84
N THR A 2 40.24 -11.72 19.92
CA THR A 2 39.54 -12.27 18.75
C THR A 2 38.55 -11.22 18.25
N ARG A 3 38.73 -10.74 17.02
CA ARG A 3 37.78 -9.81 16.40
C ARG A 3 36.43 -10.51 16.30
N PRO A 4 35.32 -9.87 16.72
CA PRO A 4 33.99 -10.42 16.49
C PRO A 4 33.79 -10.63 14.99
N PRO A 5 33.12 -11.72 14.56
CA PRO A 5 32.88 -11.97 13.15
C PRO A 5 32.13 -10.79 12.54
N LEU A 6 32.59 -10.32 11.37
CA LEU A 6 31.87 -9.33 10.60
C LEU A 6 30.48 -9.90 10.27
N PRO A 7 29.40 -9.10 10.36
CA PRO A 7 28.08 -9.55 9.96
C PRO A 7 28.15 -10.06 8.51
N ASP A 8 27.64 -11.27 8.27
CA ASP A 8 27.57 -11.83 6.93
C ASP A 8 26.85 -10.82 6.02
N ALA A 9 27.42 -10.52 4.85
CA ALA A 9 26.88 -9.52 3.92
C ALA A 9 25.41 -9.80 3.57
N LYS A 10 24.98 -11.07 3.69
CA LYS A 10 23.60 -11.55 3.52
C LYS A 10 22.62 -11.13 4.63
N THR A 11 23.10 -10.61 5.76
CA THR A 11 22.25 -10.16 6.89
C THR A 11 22.31 -8.66 7.12
N ALA A 12 23.13 -7.94 6.36
CA ALA A 12 23.20 -6.48 6.39
C ALA A 12 21.97 -5.88 5.71
N ARG A 13 20.86 -5.74 6.45
CA ARG A 13 19.68 -5.01 5.98
C ARG A 13 20.12 -3.59 5.60
N PRO A 14 19.97 -3.15 4.34
CA PRO A 14 20.47 -1.85 3.90
C PRO A 14 19.76 -0.68 4.59
N PHE A 15 18.56 -0.92 5.15
CA PHE A 15 17.79 0.08 5.87
C PHE A 15 17.13 -0.52 7.12
N ALA A 16 17.17 0.22 8.23
CA ALA A 16 16.33 -0.08 9.39
C ALA A 16 14.88 0.27 9.06
N TYR A 17 13.98 -0.72 9.10
CA TYR A 17 12.55 -0.52 8.89
C TYR A 17 11.75 -1.04 10.09
N SER A 18 10.58 -0.43 10.30
CA SER A 18 9.63 -0.85 11.32
C SER A 18 8.41 -1.46 10.65
N ASP A 19 8.00 -2.65 11.10
CA ASP A 19 6.76 -3.28 10.64
C ASP A 19 5.53 -2.38 10.88
N ALA A 20 5.56 -1.57 11.94
CA ALA A 20 4.51 -0.58 12.22
C ALA A 20 4.49 0.55 11.18
N LEU A 21 5.66 0.99 10.69
CA LEU A 21 5.75 1.98 9.62
C LEU A 21 5.20 1.42 8.30
N ILE A 22 5.57 0.20 7.94
CA ILE A 22 5.07 -0.47 6.73
C ILE A 22 3.55 -0.62 6.79
N ALA A 23 3.01 -1.03 7.95
CA ALA A 23 1.57 -1.14 8.14
C ALA A 23 0.87 0.22 7.96
N ARG A 24 1.42 1.30 8.53
CA ARG A 24 0.89 2.66 8.38
C ARG A 24 0.91 3.13 6.92
N ILE A 25 2.00 2.89 6.19
CA ILE A 25 2.10 3.24 4.77
C ILE A 25 1.04 2.48 3.97
N SER A 26 0.92 1.18 4.21
CA SER A 26 -0.04 0.33 3.49
C SER A 26 -1.50 0.75 3.74
N VAL A 27 -1.85 1.01 5.00
CA VAL A 27 -3.18 1.53 5.36
C VAL A 27 -3.39 2.93 4.80
N GLY A 28 -2.38 3.80 4.86
CA GLY A 28 -2.43 5.15 4.31
C GLY A 28 -2.69 5.15 2.80
N LEU A 29 -2.07 4.23 2.07
CA LEU A 29 -2.30 4.05 0.63
C LEU A 29 -3.74 3.57 0.34
N SER A 30 -4.25 2.58 1.09
CA SER A 30 -5.65 2.16 0.96
C SER A 30 -6.63 3.28 1.26
N ALA A 31 -6.40 4.02 2.34
CA ALA A 31 -7.22 5.16 2.73
C ALA A 31 -7.17 6.27 1.67
N TYR A 32 -6.00 6.54 1.11
CA TYR A 32 -5.85 7.53 0.02
C TYR A 32 -6.66 7.15 -1.22
N ILE A 33 -6.64 5.87 -1.61
CA ILE A 33 -7.46 5.40 -2.73
C ILE A 33 -8.95 5.60 -2.42
N LEU A 34 -9.39 5.20 -1.23
CA LEU A 34 -10.81 5.20 -0.88
C LEU A 34 -11.37 6.60 -0.62
N LEU A 35 -10.61 7.47 0.04
CA LEU A 35 -11.07 8.77 0.54
C LEU A 35 -10.70 9.93 -0.38
N CYS A 36 -9.69 9.77 -1.24
CA CYS A 36 -9.27 10.84 -2.16
C CYS A 36 -9.51 10.45 -3.61
N LEU A 37 -8.94 9.34 -4.08
CA LEU A 37 -8.99 8.98 -5.50
C LEU A 37 -10.40 8.55 -5.95
N TYR A 38 -11.08 7.72 -5.15
CA TYR A 38 -12.43 7.27 -5.47
C TYR A 38 -13.45 8.42 -5.60
N PRO A 39 -13.59 9.34 -4.63
CA PRO A 39 -14.51 10.47 -4.80
C PRO A 39 -14.05 11.42 -5.91
N ALA A 40 -12.75 11.66 -6.08
CA ALA A 40 -12.26 12.48 -7.19
C ALA A 40 -12.63 11.89 -8.55
N TYR A 41 -12.45 10.57 -8.72
CA TYR A 41 -12.85 9.86 -9.94
C TYR A 41 -14.36 9.95 -10.18
N GLY A 42 -15.19 9.69 -9.15
CA GLY A 42 -16.64 9.74 -9.30
C GLY A 42 -17.16 11.14 -9.64
N LEU A 43 -16.59 12.19 -9.04
CA LEU A 43 -16.93 13.57 -9.38
C LEU A 43 -16.48 13.93 -10.80
N LEU A 44 -15.28 13.53 -11.21
CA LEU A 44 -14.76 13.79 -12.55
C LEU A 44 -15.59 13.05 -13.61
N ARG A 45 -15.96 11.79 -13.36
CA ARG A 45 -16.84 10.99 -14.21
C ARG A 45 -18.22 11.66 -14.34
N GLY A 46 -18.79 12.11 -13.24
CA GLY A 46 -20.05 12.84 -13.22
C GLY A 46 -19.98 14.15 -14.01
N TRP A 47 -18.90 14.92 -13.84
CA TRP A 47 -18.69 16.17 -14.56
C TRP A 47 -18.53 15.96 -16.08
N TRP A 48 -17.75 14.95 -16.47
CA TRP A 48 -17.40 14.72 -17.88
C TRP A 48 -18.46 13.94 -18.66
N LEU A 49 -19.10 12.95 -18.02
CA LEU A 49 -20.01 12.01 -18.67
C LEU A 49 -21.46 12.12 -18.18
N GLY A 50 -21.75 12.95 -17.18
CA GLY A 50 -23.06 13.01 -16.53
C GLY A 50 -23.40 11.74 -15.73
N ASP A 51 -22.42 10.87 -15.48
CA ASP A 51 -22.62 9.54 -14.93
C ASP A 51 -22.02 9.42 -13.51
N PHE A 52 -22.90 9.22 -12.54
CA PHE A 52 -22.56 9.05 -11.11
C PHE A 52 -22.68 7.60 -10.63
N SER A 53 -22.81 6.62 -11.54
CA SER A 53 -22.91 5.19 -11.21
C SER A 53 -21.73 4.66 -10.39
N SER A 54 -20.58 5.34 -10.43
CA SER A 54 -19.44 5.04 -9.54
C SER A 54 -19.79 5.15 -8.06
N PHE A 55 -20.76 5.98 -7.68
CA PHE A 55 -21.23 6.14 -6.29
C PHE A 55 -22.36 5.17 -5.91
N SER A 56 -22.80 4.31 -6.84
CA SER A 56 -23.72 3.23 -6.51
C SER A 56 -23.09 2.24 -5.52
N GLY A 57 -23.93 1.39 -4.90
CA GLY A 57 -23.45 0.36 -3.98
C GLY A 57 -22.40 -0.57 -4.61
N GLU A 58 -22.55 -0.91 -5.89
CA GLU A 58 -21.57 -1.73 -6.63
C GLU A 58 -20.22 -1.01 -6.78
N GLY A 59 -20.24 0.27 -7.15
CA GLY A 59 -19.03 1.08 -7.29
C GLY A 59 -18.29 1.25 -5.96
N LEU A 60 -19.02 1.47 -4.87
CA LEU A 60 -18.45 1.54 -3.53
C LEU A 60 -17.83 0.20 -3.11
N MET A 61 -18.52 -0.92 -3.35
CA MET A 61 -18.01 -2.26 -3.06
C MET A 61 -16.72 -2.56 -3.81
N VAL A 62 -16.65 -2.21 -5.10
CA VAL A 62 -15.44 -2.36 -5.91
C VAL A 62 -14.31 -1.48 -5.37
N ALA A 63 -14.60 -0.24 -4.96
CA ALA A 63 -13.59 0.66 -4.41
C ALA A 63 -13.03 0.14 -3.07
N VAL A 64 -13.88 -0.38 -2.19
CA VAL A 64 -13.46 -1.02 -0.92
C VAL A 64 -12.61 -2.26 -1.19
N ALA A 65 -13.06 -3.16 -2.06
CA ALA A 65 -12.32 -4.37 -2.42
C ALA A 65 -10.94 -4.01 -3.02
N THR A 66 -10.91 -3.09 -3.99
CA THR A 66 -9.70 -2.68 -4.68
C THR A 66 -8.71 -2.00 -3.73
N SER A 67 -9.17 -1.07 -2.90
CA SER A 67 -8.31 -0.38 -1.93
C SER A 67 -7.75 -1.33 -0.87
N GLY A 68 -8.54 -2.30 -0.40
CA GLY A 68 -8.11 -3.34 0.54
C GLY A 68 -7.05 -4.27 -0.07
N THR A 69 -7.32 -4.82 -1.26
CA THR A 69 -6.36 -5.67 -1.97
C THR A 69 -5.08 -4.92 -2.28
N PHE A 70 -5.16 -3.64 -2.69
CA PHE A 70 -3.99 -2.81 -2.92
C PHE A 70 -3.14 -2.61 -1.67
N GLY A 71 -3.75 -2.36 -0.51
CA GLY A 71 -3.02 -2.21 0.76
C GLY A 71 -2.28 -3.48 1.16
N ILE A 72 -2.92 -4.64 1.01
CA ILE A 72 -2.29 -5.94 1.28
C ILE A 72 -1.13 -6.18 0.31
N PHE A 73 -1.34 -5.92 -0.97
CA PHE A 73 -0.31 -6.04 -1.99
C PHE A 73 0.88 -5.12 -1.72
N ALA A 74 0.64 -3.85 -1.38
CA ALA A 74 1.68 -2.88 -1.06
C ALA A 74 2.50 -3.35 0.15
N ARG A 75 1.84 -3.83 1.22
CA ARG A 75 2.51 -4.39 2.40
C ARG A 75 3.39 -5.57 2.04
N TRP A 76 2.84 -6.54 1.29
CA TRP A 76 3.56 -7.74 0.91
C TRP A 76 4.77 -7.42 0.03
N THR A 77 4.61 -6.49 -0.91
CA THR A 77 5.67 -6.00 -1.78
C THR A 77 6.77 -5.33 -0.98
N MET A 78 6.44 -4.39 -0.09
CA MET A 78 7.41 -3.73 0.80
C MET A 78 8.18 -4.75 1.65
N LEU A 79 7.48 -5.71 2.27
CA LEU A 79 8.14 -6.75 3.05
C LEU A 79 9.01 -7.66 2.20
N LYS A 80 8.57 -8.03 1.00
CA LYS A 80 9.36 -8.85 0.07
C LYS A 80 10.67 -8.15 -0.27
N TYR A 81 10.61 -6.90 -0.71
CA TYR A 81 11.79 -6.14 -1.15
C TYR A 81 12.69 -5.68 0.01
N LEU A 82 12.14 -5.41 1.20
CA LEU A 82 12.94 -5.07 2.39
C LEU A 82 13.55 -6.30 3.07
N ARG A 83 13.05 -7.51 2.77
CA ARG A 83 13.59 -8.80 3.27
C ARG A 83 14.50 -9.52 2.26
N ILE A 84 14.79 -8.92 1.11
CA ILE A 84 15.92 -9.34 0.27
C ILE A 84 17.16 -8.77 0.98
N ASP A 85 17.90 -9.46 1.84
CA ASP A 85 18.28 -10.86 1.91
C ASP A 85 18.03 -11.48 3.31
N GLY A 86 17.45 -12.68 3.35
CA GLY A 86 17.34 -13.53 4.53
C GLY A 86 17.23 -14.99 4.14
#